data_AF-A0A1R1Z1I1-F1
#
_entry.id   AF-A0A1R1Z1I1-F1
#
_cell.length_a   1.000
_cell.length_b   1.000
_cell.length_c   1.000
_cell.angle_alpha   90.00
_cell.angle_beta   90.00
_cell.angle_gamma   90.00
#
_symmetry.space_group_name_H-M   'P 1'
#
loop_
_entity.id
_entity.type
_entity.pdbx_description
1 polymer ?
#
loop_
_entity_poly.entity_id
_entity_poly.type
_entity_poly.pdbx_seq_one_letter_code
_entity_poly.pdbx_strand_id
1 'polypeptide(L)'
;MVPRRRTKIDPVADTTGDFLSYGADSLRMAVRAFKAGGAPTLARRTAALLATVNGQASGQGASALPETGERHGTDGERSALARRIRERLSDMRDGPSILLARLMEEPDQFVTVDALMAAIETCSASPVIVKVYVCQARSALRREGMEDAITNARRQGYGLKGDAAKRLFDLLQA
;
A
#
# COMPACT_ATOMS: atom_id res chain seq x y z
N MET A 1 6.65 -55.81 11.62
CA MET A 1 6.93 -55.16 10.32
C MET A 1 5.71 -54.30 9.97
N VAL A 2 5.79 -52.98 10.14
CA VAL A 2 4.66 -52.05 9.95
C VAL A 2 4.78 -51.39 8.57
N PRO A 3 3.78 -51.49 7.67
CA PRO A 3 3.85 -50.83 6.37
C PRO A 3 3.49 -49.35 6.50
N ARG A 4 4.41 -48.46 6.09
CA ARG A 4 4.20 -47.01 5.99
C ARG A 4 3.29 -46.70 4.79
N ARG A 5 2.11 -46.14 5.03
CA ARG A 5 1.26 -45.53 4.00
C ARG A 5 1.89 -44.21 3.54
N ARG A 6 2.22 -44.10 2.25
CA ARG A 6 2.51 -42.81 1.59
C ARG A 6 1.19 -42.12 1.27
N THR A 7 0.92 -41.00 1.93
CA THR A 7 -0.12 -40.05 1.51
C THR A 7 0.35 -39.32 0.26
N LYS A 8 -0.40 -39.45 -0.84
CA LYS A 8 -0.33 -38.55 -2.00
C LYS A 8 -0.85 -37.18 -1.56
N ILE A 9 -0.08 -36.14 -1.81
CA ILE A 9 -0.50 -34.75 -1.69
C ILE A 9 -0.98 -34.35 -3.08
N ASP A 10 -2.27 -34.02 -3.22
CA ASP A 10 -2.81 -33.48 -4.47
C ASP A 10 -2.33 -32.04 -4.69
N PRO A 11 -2.19 -31.58 -5.95
CA PRO A 11 -1.79 -30.21 -6.26
C PRO A 11 -2.88 -29.22 -5.82
N VAL A 12 -2.46 -28.18 -5.09
CA VAL A 12 -3.29 -27.06 -4.67
C VAL A 12 -3.88 -26.38 -5.90
N ALA A 13 -5.22 -26.29 -5.94
CA ALA A 13 -5.96 -25.61 -6.99
C ALA A 13 -5.65 -24.11 -7.02
N ASP A 14 -5.58 -23.60 -8.25
CA ASP A 14 -5.30 -22.21 -8.64
C ASP A 14 -6.30 -21.23 -7.99
N THR A 15 -5.87 -20.54 -6.94
CA THR A 15 -6.67 -19.57 -6.16
C THR A 15 -6.75 -18.19 -6.81
N THR A 16 -6.12 -17.98 -7.97
CA THR A 16 -6.06 -16.68 -8.64
C THR A 16 -7.42 -16.19 -9.14
N GLY A 17 -8.37 -17.11 -9.39
CA GLY A 17 -9.73 -16.79 -9.83
C GLY A 17 -10.65 -16.23 -8.74
N ASP A 18 -10.43 -16.59 -7.48
CA ASP A 18 -11.32 -16.20 -6.36
C ASP A 18 -11.00 -14.81 -5.80
N PHE A 19 -9.77 -14.32 -5.94
CA PHE A 19 -9.43 -12.96 -5.49
C PHE A 19 -10.00 -11.87 -6.40
N LEU A 20 -10.17 -12.15 -7.70
CA LEU A 20 -10.74 -11.19 -8.66
C LEU A 20 -12.28 -11.11 -8.58
N SER A 21 -12.95 -12.19 -8.16
CA SER A 21 -14.41 -12.19 -7.96
C SER A 21 -14.82 -11.34 -6.76
N TYR A 22 -14.02 -11.34 -5.68
CA TYR A 22 -14.27 -10.55 -4.47
C TYR A 22 -14.25 -9.04 -4.71
N GLY A 23 -13.36 -8.57 -5.59
CA GLY A 23 -13.27 -7.15 -5.97
C GLY A 23 -14.47 -6.69 -6.80
N ALA A 24 -14.89 -7.50 -7.78
CA ALA A 24 -16.03 -7.17 -8.65
C ALA A 24 -17.36 -7.13 -7.87
N ASP A 25 -17.59 -8.05 -6.95
CA ASP A 25 -18.80 -8.06 -6.11
C ASP A 25 -18.85 -6.88 -5.14
N SER A 26 -17.71 -6.54 -4.53
CA SER A 26 -17.58 -5.35 -3.68
C SER A 26 -17.91 -4.05 -4.45
N LEU A 27 -17.44 -3.94 -5.69
CA LEU A 27 -17.76 -2.80 -6.56
C LEU A 27 -19.25 -2.77 -6.97
N ARG A 28 -19.87 -3.92 -7.24
CA ARG A 28 -21.32 -4.02 -7.52
C ARG A 28 -22.14 -3.58 -6.31
N MET A 29 -21.77 -3.99 -5.10
CA MET A 29 -22.43 -3.56 -3.87
C MET A 29 -22.29 -2.05 -3.66
N ALA A 30 -21.10 -1.49 -3.87
CA ALA A 30 -20.86 -0.05 -3.76
C ALA A 30 -21.68 0.77 -4.78
N VAL A 31 -21.79 0.33 -6.04
CA VAL A 31 -22.66 1.00 -7.04
C VAL A 31 -24.12 1.03 -6.59
N ARG A 32 -24.64 -0.06 -6.01
CA ARG A 32 -26.01 -0.12 -5.48
C ARG A 32 -26.19 0.83 -4.30
N ALA A 33 -25.25 0.83 -3.36
CA ALA A 33 -25.28 1.72 -2.20
C ALA A 33 -25.27 3.21 -2.60
N PHE A 34 -24.42 3.60 -3.56
CA PHE A 34 -24.37 5.00 -4.02
C PHE A 34 -25.61 5.42 -4.80
N LYS A 35 -26.25 4.52 -5.56
CA LYS A 35 -27.54 4.78 -6.20
C LYS A 35 -28.65 4.98 -5.16
N ALA A 36 -28.71 4.11 -4.16
CA ALA A 36 -29.70 4.21 -3.08
C ALA A 36 -29.51 5.47 -2.21
N GLY A 37 -28.25 5.88 -1.97
CA GLY A 37 -27.90 7.06 -1.20
C GLY A 37 -27.92 8.39 -1.97
N GLY A 38 -28.40 8.41 -3.23
CA GLY A 38 -28.50 9.66 -4.00
C GLY A 38 -27.15 10.28 -4.40
N ALA A 39 -26.09 9.48 -4.54
CA ALA A 39 -24.75 9.91 -4.92
C ALA A 39 -24.39 9.50 -6.36
N PRO A 40 -24.98 10.13 -7.40
CA PRO A 40 -24.89 9.67 -8.78
C PRO A 40 -23.47 9.76 -9.36
N THR A 41 -22.67 10.73 -8.92
CA THR A 41 -21.28 10.89 -9.38
C THR A 41 -20.39 9.76 -8.88
N LEU A 42 -20.57 9.33 -7.62
CA LEU A 42 -19.84 8.18 -7.06
C LEU A 42 -20.30 6.88 -7.72
N ALA A 43 -21.61 6.69 -7.89
CA ALA A 43 -22.16 5.53 -8.60
C ALA A 43 -21.59 5.39 -10.02
N ARG A 44 -21.44 6.50 -10.77
CA ARG A 44 -20.83 6.49 -12.11
C ARG A 44 -19.35 6.12 -12.08
N ARG A 45 -18.58 6.69 -11.15
CA ARG A 45 -17.15 6.39 -11.00
C ARG A 45 -16.90 4.94 -10.62
N THR A 46 -17.66 4.41 -9.67
CA THR A 46 -17.56 2.99 -9.26
C THR A 46 -18.02 2.05 -10.37
N ALA A 47 -19.02 2.43 -11.16
CA ALA A 47 -19.44 1.64 -12.32
C ALA A 47 -18.38 1.62 -13.45
N ALA A 48 -17.68 2.73 -13.66
CA ALA A 48 -16.57 2.79 -14.63
C ALA A 48 -15.41 1.88 -14.21
N LEU A 49 -15.04 1.89 -12.92
CA LEU A 49 -14.03 0.99 -12.37
C LEU A 49 -14.43 -0.49 -12.52
N LEU A 50 -15.69 -0.82 -12.23
CA LEU A 50 -16.23 -2.17 -12.42
C LEU A 50 -16.14 -2.62 -13.90
N ALA A 51 -16.37 -1.72 -14.85
CA ALA A 51 -16.24 -2.01 -16.27
C ALA A 51 -14.77 -2.27 -16.67
N THR A 52 -13.82 -1.52 -16.11
CA THR A 52 -12.38 -1.76 -16.33
C THR A 52 -11.94 -3.11 -15.77
N VAL A 53 -12.36 -3.45 -14.54
CA VAL A 53 -12.04 -4.74 -13.90
C VAL A 53 -12.62 -5.92 -14.69
N ASN A 54 -13.87 -5.81 -15.17
CA ASN A 54 -14.47 -6.86 -16.00
C ASN A 54 -13.86 -6.91 -17.41
N GLY A 55 -13.42 -5.77 -17.96
CA GLY A 55 -12.76 -5.69 -19.27
C GLY A 55 -11.35 -6.30 -19.27
N GLN A 56 -10.62 -6.16 -18.16
CA GLN A 56 -9.31 -6.81 -17.97
C GLN A 56 -9.41 -8.34 -17.86
N ALA A 57 -10.56 -8.88 -17.46
CA ALA A 57 -10.80 -10.32 -17.44
C ALA A 57 -11.06 -10.94 -18.83
N SER A 58 -11.14 -10.14 -19.91
CA SER A 58 -11.55 -10.61 -21.24
C SER A 58 -10.57 -10.34 -22.39
N GLY A 59 -9.33 -9.88 -22.18
CA GLY A 59 -8.43 -9.65 -23.31
C GLY A 59 -6.97 -9.44 -22.99
N GLN A 60 -6.14 -10.45 -23.28
CA GLN A 60 -4.77 -10.26 -23.73
C GLN A 60 -4.79 -9.70 -25.17
N GLY A 61 -4.00 -8.65 -25.44
CA GLY A 61 -3.73 -8.19 -26.80
C GLY A 61 -3.19 -6.76 -26.91
N ALA A 62 -1.88 -6.61 -26.68
CA ALA A 62 -0.93 -5.60 -27.21
C ALA A 62 -1.40 -4.16 -27.55
N SER A 63 -0.77 -3.14 -26.94
CA SER A 63 0.42 -2.47 -27.51
C SER A 63 0.69 -1.07 -26.91
N ALA A 64 1.97 -0.82 -26.63
CA ALA A 64 2.70 0.46 -26.59
C ALA A 64 2.72 1.34 -25.31
N LEU A 65 3.88 1.24 -24.63
CA LEU A 65 4.67 2.25 -23.89
C LEU A 65 4.24 2.68 -22.46
N PRO A 66 5.19 3.14 -21.60
CA PRO A 66 6.65 2.97 -21.59
C PRO A 66 7.14 2.12 -20.41
N GLU A 67 8.37 1.66 -20.51
CA GLU A 67 9.14 1.01 -19.45
C GLU A 67 9.37 1.97 -18.27
N THR A 68 8.42 2.05 -17.35
CA THR A 68 8.72 2.47 -15.98
C THR A 68 9.25 1.25 -15.25
N GLY A 69 10.57 1.21 -15.07
CA GLY A 69 11.27 0.17 -14.35
C GLY A 69 10.56 -0.19 -13.05
N GLU A 70 10.00 -1.39 -13.04
CA GLU A 70 9.48 -2.03 -11.85
C GLU A 70 10.64 -2.24 -10.88
N ARG A 71 10.79 -1.29 -9.95
CA ARG A 71 11.30 -1.59 -8.62
C ARG A 71 10.11 -1.67 -7.68
N HIS A 72 9.22 -2.62 -7.95
CA HIS A 72 8.32 -3.14 -6.93
C HIS A 72 9.21 -3.90 -5.94
N GLY A 73 9.67 -3.21 -4.89
CA GLY A 73 9.95 -3.91 -3.65
C GLY A 73 8.68 -4.67 -3.32
N THR A 74 8.77 -6.01 -3.28
CA THR A 74 7.59 -6.85 -3.13
C THR A 74 6.83 -6.42 -1.88
N ASP A 75 5.50 -6.48 -1.84
CA ASP A 75 4.73 -6.03 -0.67
C ASP A 75 5.21 -6.71 0.64
N GLY A 76 5.84 -7.88 0.53
CA GLY A 76 6.56 -8.56 1.61
C GLY A 76 7.79 -7.81 2.13
N GLU A 77 8.62 -7.20 1.27
CA GLU A 77 9.77 -6.38 1.67
C GLU A 77 9.33 -5.11 2.38
N ARG A 78 8.30 -4.42 1.87
CA ARG A 78 7.70 -3.24 2.54
C ARG A 78 7.16 -3.61 3.92
N SER A 79 6.42 -4.72 3.99
CA SER A 79 5.86 -5.22 5.26
C SER A 79 6.96 -5.58 6.27
N ALA A 80 8.04 -6.21 5.80
CA ALA A 80 9.19 -6.53 6.64
C ALA A 80 9.91 -5.26 7.14
N LEU A 81 10.09 -4.26 6.27
CA LEU A 81 10.68 -2.98 6.62
C LEU A 81 9.80 -2.21 7.63
N ALA A 82 8.50 -2.13 7.38
CA ALA A 82 7.54 -1.49 8.28
C ALA A 82 7.53 -2.17 9.66
N ARG A 83 7.65 -3.50 9.71
CA ARG A 83 7.79 -4.24 10.97
C ARG A 83 9.06 -3.85 11.72
N ARG A 84 10.22 -3.80 11.05
CA ARG A 84 11.49 -3.37 11.67
C ARG A 84 11.42 -1.93 12.18
N ILE A 85 10.81 -1.02 11.41
CA ILE A 85 10.58 0.37 11.82
C ILE A 85 9.76 0.43 13.10
N ARG A 86 8.67 -0.33 13.18
CA ARG A 86 7.82 -0.41 14.36
C ARG A 86 8.56 -0.99 15.57
N GLU A 87 9.33 -2.04 15.38
CA GLU A 87 10.13 -2.68 16.43
C GLU A 87 11.20 -1.74 16.97
N ARG A 88 11.81 -0.91 16.10
CA ARG A 88 12.92 -0.03 16.50
C ARG A 88 12.48 1.33 17.04
N LEU A 89 11.40 1.89 16.50
CA LEU A 89 10.84 3.17 16.92
C LEU A 89 9.61 2.90 17.78
N SER A 90 9.87 2.66 19.07
CA SER A 90 9.04 1.94 20.05
C SER A 90 7.64 2.49 20.39
N ASP A 91 7.08 3.44 19.63
CA ASP A 91 5.67 3.86 19.76
C ASP A 91 4.95 3.99 18.42
N MET A 92 5.52 3.45 17.34
CA MET A 92 4.86 3.53 16.05
C MET A 92 3.80 2.45 15.87
N ARG A 93 2.63 2.86 15.38
CA ARG A 93 1.59 1.93 14.91
C ARG A 93 1.85 1.55 13.46
N ASP A 94 1.10 0.58 12.95
CA ASP A 94 1.29 0.04 11.59
C ASP A 94 1.16 1.09 10.50
N GLY A 95 0.17 1.99 10.57
CA GLY A 95 -0.04 3.02 9.55
C GLY A 95 1.19 3.93 9.33
N PRO A 96 1.72 4.58 10.38
CA PRO A 96 2.93 5.39 10.24
C PRO A 96 4.20 4.61 9.87
N SER A 97 4.35 3.35 10.30
CA SER A 97 5.53 2.55 9.96
C SER A 97 5.49 2.12 8.49
N ILE A 98 4.32 1.75 7.97
CA ILE A 98 4.12 1.47 6.54
C ILE A 98 4.33 2.73 5.70
N LEU A 99 3.82 3.88 6.16
CA LEU A 99 4.07 5.17 5.52
C LEU A 99 5.56 5.45 5.41
N LEU A 100 6.32 5.28 6.49
CA LEU A 100 7.77 5.47 6.48
C LEU A 100 8.48 4.48 5.55
N ALA A 101 8.09 3.21 5.58
CA ALA A 101 8.65 2.20 4.68
C ALA A 101 8.44 2.61 3.21
N ARG A 102 7.25 3.08 2.82
CA ARG A 102 6.99 3.57 1.46
C ARG A 102 7.83 4.80 1.11
N LEU A 103 8.04 5.73 2.05
CA LEU A 103 8.91 6.88 1.80
C LEU A 103 10.41 6.50 1.71
N MET A 104 10.84 5.41 2.35
CA MET A 104 12.21 4.90 2.26
C MET A 104 12.52 4.18 0.95
N GLU A 105 11.51 3.70 0.22
CA GLU A 105 11.70 3.07 -1.09
C GLU A 105 12.30 4.07 -2.11
N GLU A 106 11.91 5.34 -2.01
CA GLU A 106 12.32 6.41 -2.92
C GLU A 106 12.67 7.68 -2.13
N PRO A 107 13.84 7.72 -1.46
CA PRO A 107 14.28 8.91 -0.73
C PRO A 107 14.49 10.09 -1.68
N ASP A 108 14.33 11.31 -1.15
CA ASP A 108 14.34 12.58 -1.89
C ASP A 108 13.24 12.73 -2.96
N GLN A 109 12.35 11.75 -3.09
CA GLN A 109 11.16 11.85 -3.94
C GLN A 109 9.90 12.14 -3.12
N PHE A 110 8.94 12.79 -3.75
CA PHE A 110 7.63 13.04 -3.16
C PHE A 110 6.66 11.92 -3.53
N VAL A 111 6.11 11.26 -2.53
CA VAL A 111 5.03 10.28 -2.68
C VAL A 111 3.69 10.99 -2.46
N THR A 112 2.76 10.79 -3.38
CA THR A 112 1.45 11.44 -3.32
C THR A 112 0.61 10.92 -2.15
N VAL A 113 -0.33 11.73 -1.68
CA VAL A 113 -1.26 11.31 -0.61
C VAL A 113 -2.03 10.05 -1.03
N ASP A 114 -2.46 9.95 -2.28
CA ASP A 114 -3.19 8.80 -2.80
C ASP A 114 -2.33 7.53 -2.81
N ALA A 115 -1.05 7.63 -3.20
CA ALA A 115 -0.12 6.51 -3.16
C ALA A 115 0.18 6.07 -1.72
N LEU A 116 0.27 7.01 -0.77
CA LEU A 116 0.43 6.68 0.65
C LEU A 116 -0.83 6.00 1.20
N MET A 117 -2.02 6.48 0.86
CA MET A 117 -3.28 5.85 1.26
C MET A 117 -3.39 4.41 0.73
N ALA A 118 -3.02 4.20 -0.53
CA ALA A 118 -2.98 2.87 -1.13
C ALA A 118 -2.00 1.94 -0.40
N ALA A 119 -0.79 2.43 -0.08
CA ALA A 119 0.22 1.64 0.61
C ALA A 119 -0.17 1.26 2.05
N ILE A 120 -0.89 2.13 2.76
CA ILE A 120 -1.30 1.88 4.15
C ILE A 120 -2.50 0.91 4.25
N GLU A 121 -3.23 0.70 3.15
CA GLU A 121 -4.44 -0.15 3.12
C GLU A 121 -5.47 0.22 4.20
N THR A 122 -5.58 1.51 4.53
CA THR A 122 -6.50 1.97 5.58
C THR A 122 -7.96 1.88 5.11
N CYS A 123 -8.85 1.39 5.98
CA CYS A 123 -10.31 1.42 5.74
C CYS A 123 -10.88 2.86 5.71
N SER A 124 -10.10 3.86 6.13
CA SER A 124 -10.52 5.25 6.09
C SER A 124 -10.37 5.81 4.68
N ALA A 125 -11.42 6.40 4.11
CA ALA A 125 -11.33 7.14 2.85
C ALA A 125 -10.79 8.57 3.03
N SER A 126 -10.44 8.99 4.26
CA SER A 126 -10.09 10.38 4.56
C SER A 126 -8.59 10.66 4.39
N PRO A 127 -8.19 11.59 3.51
CA PRO A 127 -6.77 11.96 3.34
C PRO A 127 -6.17 12.61 4.61
N VAL A 128 -7.01 13.02 5.57
CA VAL A 128 -6.57 13.54 6.87
C VAL A 128 -5.76 12.49 7.65
N ILE A 129 -6.04 11.21 7.45
CA ILE A 129 -5.32 10.14 8.16
C ILE A 129 -3.83 10.11 7.81
N VAL A 130 -3.47 10.38 6.55
CA VAL A 130 -2.06 10.48 6.12
C VAL A 130 -1.36 11.60 6.88
N LYS A 131 -2.02 12.75 7.06
CA LYS A 131 -1.44 13.84 7.84
C LYS A 131 -1.20 13.44 9.29
N VAL A 132 -2.12 12.70 9.91
CA VAL A 132 -1.95 12.17 11.28
C VAL A 132 -0.75 11.22 11.33
N TYR A 133 -0.64 10.30 10.38
CA TYR A 133 0.48 9.35 10.33
C TYR A 133 1.82 10.04 10.06
N VAL A 134 1.87 11.05 9.20
CA VAL A 134 3.07 11.88 9.00
C VAL A 134 3.46 12.60 10.29
N CYS A 135 2.49 13.15 11.04
CA CYS A 135 2.78 13.77 12.34
C CYS A 135 3.36 12.76 13.33
N GLN A 136 2.80 11.55 13.41
CA GLN A 136 3.30 10.48 14.27
C GLN A 136 4.72 10.05 13.87
N ALA A 137 4.96 9.85 12.57
CA ALA A 137 6.27 9.52 12.03
C ALA A 137 7.31 10.62 12.33
N ARG A 138 6.96 11.90 12.14
CA ARG A 138 7.83 13.04 12.51
C ARG A 138 8.17 13.05 13.99
N SER A 139 7.18 12.83 14.86
CA SER A 139 7.42 12.77 16.31
C SER A 139 8.32 11.59 16.70
N ALA A 140 8.19 10.44 16.04
CA ALA A 140 9.09 9.31 16.25
C ALA A 140 10.53 9.64 15.79
N LEU A 141 10.70 10.15 14.58
CA LEU A 141 12.01 10.50 14.03
C LEU A 141 12.72 11.61 14.83
N ARG A 142 11.98 12.57 15.37
CA ARG A 142 12.55 13.61 16.25
C ARG A 142 13.16 13.06 17.52
N ARG A 143 12.58 12.00 18.10
CA ARG A 143 13.15 11.34 19.29
C ARG A 143 14.49 10.66 19.01
N GLU A 144 14.70 10.25 17.77
CA GLU A 144 15.99 9.74 17.26
C GLU A 144 16.92 10.85 16.75
N GLY A 145 16.60 12.12 17.00
CA GLY A 145 17.40 13.27 16.56
C GLY A 145 17.39 13.49 15.04
N MET A 146 16.34 13.05 14.33
CA MET A 146 16.12 13.29 12.90
C MET A 146 15.05 14.37 12.71
N GLU A 147 15.40 15.62 13.06
CA GLU A 147 14.54 16.77 12.86
C GLU A 147 14.30 17.06 11.38
N ASP A 148 13.06 17.44 11.05
CA ASP A 148 12.63 17.77 9.67
C ASP A 148 12.98 16.73 8.59
N ALA A 149 13.03 15.45 8.98
CA ALA A 149 13.29 14.33 8.09
C ALA A 149 12.24 14.17 6.99
N ILE A 150 10.96 14.41 7.31
CA ILE A 150 9.86 14.31 6.35
C ILE A 150 9.47 15.70 5.87
N THR A 151 9.61 15.95 4.57
CA THR A 151 9.21 17.19 3.90
C THR A 151 7.79 17.09 3.33
N ASN A 152 7.16 18.24 3.08
CA ASN A 152 5.83 18.33 2.46
C ASN A 152 5.92 19.20 1.21
N ALA A 153 5.52 18.66 0.05
CA ALA A 153 5.37 19.43 -1.17
C ALA A 153 3.98 20.05 -1.20
N ARG A 154 3.87 21.32 -0.79
CA ARG A 154 2.71 22.25 -0.93
C ARG A 154 1.39 21.61 -1.42
N ARG A 155 0.86 20.65 -0.65
CA ARG A 155 -0.43 19.91 -0.80
C ARG A 155 -0.48 18.63 -1.66
N GLN A 156 0.60 18.17 -2.27
CA GLN A 156 0.55 17.01 -3.17
C GLN A 156 1.13 15.72 -2.59
N GLY A 157 2.03 15.81 -1.61
CA GLY A 157 2.69 14.61 -1.09
C GLY A 157 3.73 14.88 -0.02
N TYR A 158 4.40 13.81 0.39
CA TYR A 158 5.43 13.80 1.41
C TYR A 158 6.68 13.11 0.87
N GLY A 159 7.84 13.58 1.30
CA GLY A 159 9.12 12.96 0.95
C GLY A 159 9.97 12.78 2.19
N LEU A 160 10.80 11.73 2.20
CA LEU A 160 11.83 11.53 3.20
C LEU A 160 13.16 12.00 2.63
N LYS A 161 13.87 12.89 3.32
CA LYS A 161 15.19 13.35 2.89
C LYS A 161 16.18 12.18 2.86
N GLY A 162 17.08 12.14 1.88
CA GLY A 162 18.04 11.05 1.70
C GLY A 162 19.01 10.88 2.87
N ASP A 163 19.42 11.96 3.51
CA ASP A 163 20.24 11.92 4.73
C ASP A 163 19.51 11.27 5.91
N ALA A 164 18.23 11.61 6.09
CA ALA A 164 17.37 10.99 7.10
C ALA A 164 17.07 9.52 6.78
N ALA A 165 16.86 9.18 5.50
CA ALA A 165 16.67 7.80 5.06
C ALA A 165 17.91 6.93 5.37
N LYS A 166 19.11 7.45 5.12
CA LYS A 166 20.38 6.78 5.46
C LYS A 166 20.50 6.56 6.96
N ARG A 167 20.30 7.61 7.77
CA ARG A 167 20.34 7.51 9.24
C ARG A 167 19.33 6.51 9.79
N LEU A 168 18.11 6.51 9.25
CA LEU A 168 17.07 5.56 9.63
C LEU A 168 17.46 4.13 9.24
N PHE A 169 18.07 3.93 8.07
CA PHE A 169 18.57 2.62 7.67
C PHE A 169 19.66 2.10 8.62
N ASP A 170 20.63 2.95 8.99
CA ASP A 170 21.68 2.62 9.95
C ASP A 170 21.09 2.23 11.32
N LEU A 171 20.08 2.98 11.81
CA LEU A 171 19.36 2.69 13.05
C LEU A 171 18.65 1.32 13.02
N LEU A 172 18.09 0.93 11.86
CA LEU A 172 17.39 -0.34 11.70
C LEU A 172 18.33 -1.56 11.62
N GLN A 173 19.62 -1.34 11.37
CA GLN A 173 20.64 -2.40 11.35
C GLN A 173 21.35 -2.60 12.69
N ALA A 174 21.32 -1.60 13.57
CA ALA A 174 21.89 -1.63 14.91
C ALA A 174 20.96 -2.32 15.92
#